data_AF-A0A7C9CFK8-F1
#
_entry.id   AF-A0A7C9CFK8-F1
#
_cell.length_a   1.000
_cell.length_b   1.000
_cell.length_c   1.000
_cell.angle_alpha   90.00
_cell.angle_beta   90.00
_cell.angle_gamma   90.00
#
_symmetry.space_group_name_H-M   'P 1'
#
loop_
_entity.id
_entity.type
_entity.pdbx_description
1 polymer ?
#
loop_
_entity_poly.entity_id
_entity_poly.type
_entity_poly.pdbx_seq_one_letter_code
_entity_poly.pdbx_strand_id
1 'polypeptide(L)'
;LAAMRRFVAERAKHLITRTASRYRYISSSQSLFYSSTPPTPSTSAAPMDSSPSGSSHPVTIHTINPKVVKCQYAVRGEVVTQAERLQEQLKKQPESLPFDEILYCNIGNPQSLGQQ
;
A
#
# COMPACT_ATOMS: atom_id res chain seq x y z
N LEU A 1 -30.84 34.20 -17.22
CA LEU A 1 -31.42 33.04 -17.95
C LEU A 1 -30.72 31.74 -17.54
N ALA A 2 -30.66 31.51 -16.23
CA ALA A 2 -30.23 30.26 -15.63
C ALA A 2 -31.50 29.43 -15.36
N ALA A 3 -31.96 28.66 -16.34
CA ALA A 3 -32.99 27.63 -16.14
C ALA A 3 -33.24 26.87 -17.45
N MET A 4 -32.47 25.81 -17.70
CA MET A 4 -33.03 24.63 -18.36
C MET A 4 -32.35 23.40 -17.79
N ARG A 5 -32.97 22.96 -16.70
CA ARG A 5 -32.62 21.85 -15.84
C ARG A 5 -32.91 20.53 -16.57
N ARG A 6 -31.93 19.63 -16.52
CA ARG A 6 -32.07 18.26 -16.00
C ARG A 6 -33.41 17.59 -16.34
N PHE A 7 -33.43 16.85 -17.44
CA PHE A 7 -34.51 15.92 -17.78
C PHE A 7 -33.89 14.67 -18.40
N VAL A 8 -33.53 13.70 -17.55
CA VAL A 8 -33.72 12.23 -17.66
C VAL A 8 -32.93 11.62 -16.49
N ALA A 9 -33.41 11.86 -15.28
CA ALA A 9 -33.10 11.08 -14.10
C ALA A 9 -34.36 11.18 -13.23
N GLU A 10 -35.29 10.24 -13.40
CA GLU A 10 -36.39 9.89 -12.48
C GLU A 10 -37.46 9.08 -13.26
N ARG A 11 -37.23 7.77 -13.47
CA ARG A 11 -38.34 6.85 -13.80
C ARG A 11 -38.09 5.35 -13.60
N ALA A 12 -37.45 4.95 -12.50
CA ALA A 12 -37.45 3.52 -12.11
C ALA A 12 -37.28 3.33 -10.59
N LYS A 13 -38.27 3.78 -9.82
CA LYS A 13 -38.46 3.38 -8.41
C LYS A 13 -39.90 2.94 -8.19
N HIS A 14 -40.21 1.68 -8.54
CA HIS A 14 -41.22 0.86 -7.86
C HIS A 14 -41.33 -0.53 -8.52
N LEU A 15 -40.41 -1.43 -8.17
CA LEU A 15 -40.67 -2.86 -8.24
C LEU A 15 -40.10 -3.50 -6.97
N ILE A 16 -40.91 -3.47 -5.91
CA ILE A 16 -40.58 -4.07 -4.62
C ILE A 16 -41.05 -5.54 -4.66
N THR A 17 -40.25 -6.41 -4.04
CA THR A 17 -40.61 -7.71 -3.44
C THR A 17 -40.53 -8.97 -4.32
N ARG A 18 -39.41 -9.72 -4.21
CA ARG A 18 -39.37 -11.15 -3.80
C ARG A 18 -38.04 -11.83 -4.20
N THR A 19 -36.97 -11.47 -3.50
CA THR A 19 -35.94 -12.46 -3.10
C THR A 19 -35.35 -11.97 -1.78
N ALA A 20 -36.02 -12.33 -0.70
CA ALA A 20 -35.47 -12.22 0.63
C ALA A 20 -34.24 -13.12 0.75
N SER A 21 -33.30 -12.66 1.57
CA SER A 21 -32.33 -13.47 2.32
C SER A 21 -31.12 -13.99 1.54
N ARG A 22 -29.99 -13.25 1.59
CA ARG A 22 -28.65 -13.80 1.97
C ARG A 22 -27.43 -12.85 1.89
N TYR A 23 -27.58 -11.56 2.12
CA TYR A 23 -26.43 -10.74 2.53
C TYR A 23 -26.72 -10.13 3.90
N ARG A 24 -26.37 -10.88 4.96
CA ARG A 24 -26.23 -10.29 6.30
C ARG A 24 -25.05 -9.33 6.25
N TYR A 25 -25.37 -8.05 6.27
CA TYR A 25 -24.45 -6.98 6.59
C TYR A 25 -23.87 -7.25 7.99
N ILE A 26 -22.56 -7.46 8.08
CA ILE A 26 -21.86 -7.55 9.38
C ILE A 26 -21.78 -6.12 9.91
N SER A 27 -22.83 -5.69 10.61
CA SER A 27 -22.76 -4.56 11.53
C SER A 27 -22.59 -5.14 12.92
N SER A 28 -21.34 -5.20 13.38
CA SER A 28 -21.03 -5.49 14.77
C SER A 28 -20.08 -4.41 15.25
N SER A 29 -20.66 -3.26 15.58
CA SER A 29 -20.04 -2.24 16.41
C SER A 29 -19.93 -2.79 17.83
N GLN A 30 -18.91 -3.61 18.10
CA GLN A 30 -18.56 -3.98 19.47
C GLN A 30 -17.55 -2.98 19.99
N SER A 31 -18.07 -2.00 20.73
CA SER A 31 -17.32 -1.11 21.60
C SER A 31 -16.63 -1.94 22.68
N LEU A 32 -15.33 -2.18 22.53
CA LEU A 32 -14.49 -2.76 23.58
C LEU A 32 -14.16 -1.65 24.59
N PHE A 33 -15.05 -1.43 25.55
CA PHE A 33 -14.68 -0.69 26.75
C PHE A 33 -13.68 -1.54 27.53
N TYR A 34 -12.40 -1.15 27.49
CA TYR A 34 -11.35 -1.72 28.33
C TYR A 34 -11.68 -1.37 29.79
N SER A 35 -12.25 -2.34 30.53
CA SER A 35 -12.43 -2.23 31.97
C SER A 35 -11.08 -2.45 32.65
N SER A 36 -10.65 -1.43 33.40
CA SER A 36 -9.42 -1.42 34.17
C SER A 36 -9.56 -2.25 35.46
N THR A 37 -8.79 -3.32 35.57
CA THR A 37 -8.48 -3.96 36.85
C THR A 37 -6.96 -4.13 36.96
N PRO A 38 -6.28 -3.50 37.93
CA PRO A 38 -4.87 -3.76 38.21
C PRO A 38 -4.72 -5.00 39.11
N PRO A 39 -4.01 -6.07 38.69
CA PRO A 39 -3.53 -7.09 39.61
C PRO A 39 -2.22 -6.65 40.26
N THR A 40 -2.09 -7.03 41.53
CA THR A 40 -1.08 -6.71 42.54
C THR A 40 0.34 -7.18 42.22
N PRO A 41 1.40 -6.55 42.79
CA PRO A 41 2.77 -7.00 42.62
C PRO A 41 3.07 -8.14 43.60
N SER A 42 3.18 -9.38 43.09
CA SER A 42 3.77 -10.50 43.83
C SER A 42 5.17 -10.75 43.30
N THR A 43 6.15 -10.21 44.04
CA THR A 43 7.58 -10.43 43.84
C THR A 43 7.90 -11.92 44.01
N SER A 44 8.04 -12.63 42.89
CA SER A 44 8.82 -13.87 42.83
C SER A 44 9.90 -13.67 41.77
N ALA A 45 11.12 -13.42 42.25
CA ALA A 45 12.30 -13.25 41.42
C ALA A 45 12.62 -14.59 40.75
N ALA A 46 12.06 -14.82 39.56
CA ALA A 46 12.58 -15.84 38.67
C ALA A 46 13.99 -15.41 38.22
N PRO A 47 14.98 -16.31 38.24
CA PRO A 47 16.31 -16.00 37.74
C PRO A 47 16.16 -15.62 36.26
N MET A 48 16.67 -14.44 35.92
CA MET A 48 16.80 -13.98 34.54
C MET A 48 17.76 -14.93 33.85
N ASP A 49 17.22 -15.96 33.21
CA ASP A 49 17.96 -16.82 32.30
C ASP A 49 18.50 -15.90 31.21
N SER A 50 19.82 -15.71 31.25
CA SER A 50 20.56 -14.89 30.31
C SER A 50 20.59 -15.66 29.01
N SER A 51 19.49 -15.52 28.26
CA SER A 51 19.36 -16.06 26.91
C SER A 51 20.62 -15.67 26.13
N PRO A 52 21.37 -16.63 25.58
CA PRO A 52 22.59 -16.33 24.86
C PRO A 52 22.23 -15.36 23.74
N SER A 53 22.88 -14.19 23.76
CA SER A 53 22.79 -13.15 22.74
C SER A 53 22.68 -13.82 21.37
N GLY A 54 21.49 -13.75 20.79
CA GLY A 54 21.16 -14.49 19.57
C GLY A 54 22.17 -14.15 18.50
N SER A 55 22.91 -15.15 18.03
CA SER A 55 23.80 -15.02 16.89
C SER A 55 22.99 -14.43 15.74
N SER A 56 23.25 -13.18 15.37
CA SER A 56 22.58 -12.53 14.26
C SER A 56 22.92 -13.31 13.00
N HIS A 57 21.94 -14.05 12.47
CA HIS A 57 22.14 -14.72 11.21
C HIS A 57 22.15 -13.65 10.12
N PRO A 58 23.25 -13.50 9.36
CA PRO A 58 23.34 -12.46 8.35
C PRO A 58 22.30 -12.70 7.26
N VAL A 59 21.52 -11.66 6.93
CA VAL A 59 20.56 -11.72 5.83
C VAL A 59 21.35 -11.65 4.51
N THR A 60 21.32 -12.75 3.76
CA THR A 60 21.93 -12.89 2.43
C THR A 60 20.87 -13.31 1.41
N ILE A 61 21.20 -13.22 0.12
CA ILE A 61 20.33 -13.69 -0.98
C ILE A 61 19.98 -15.18 -0.81
N HIS A 62 20.86 -15.97 -0.19
CA HIS A 62 20.66 -17.40 0.04
C HIS A 62 19.77 -17.71 1.26
N THR A 63 19.63 -16.77 2.20
CA THR A 63 18.85 -16.98 3.43
C THR A 63 17.42 -16.44 3.34
N ILE A 64 17.10 -15.60 2.34
CA ILE A 64 15.75 -15.08 2.12
C ILE A 64 14.85 -16.08 1.40
N ASN A 65 13.53 -15.88 1.51
CA ASN A 65 12.55 -16.75 0.86
C ASN A 65 12.78 -16.83 -0.66
N PRO A 66 12.97 -18.04 -1.24
CA PRO A 66 13.24 -18.20 -2.67
C PRO A 66 12.12 -17.70 -3.58
N LYS A 67 10.89 -17.55 -3.08
CA LYS A 67 9.78 -16.93 -3.83
C LYS A 67 10.02 -15.44 -4.07
N VAL A 68 10.66 -14.75 -3.14
CA VAL A 68 11.02 -13.32 -3.29
C VAL A 68 12.09 -13.18 -4.36
N VAL A 69 13.10 -14.06 -4.34
CA VAL A 69 14.17 -14.08 -5.36
C VAL A 69 13.60 -14.33 -6.77
N LYS A 70 12.57 -15.17 -6.89
CA LYS A 70 11.91 -15.46 -8.17
C LYS A 70 10.85 -14.44 -8.57
N CYS A 71 10.40 -13.59 -7.64
CA CYS A 71 9.35 -12.62 -7.88
C CYS A 71 9.87 -11.51 -8.82
N GLN A 72 9.04 -11.09 -9.78
CA GLN A 72 9.38 -10.02 -10.70
C GLN A 72 8.25 -8.99 -10.74
N TYR A 73 8.61 -7.72 -10.59
CA TYR A 73 7.67 -6.61 -10.68
C TYR A 73 8.06 -5.69 -11.83
N ALA A 74 7.56 -6.01 -13.03
CA ALA A 74 7.96 -5.37 -14.27
C ALA A 74 7.73 -3.84 -14.29
N VAL A 75 6.70 -3.37 -13.58
CA VAL A 75 6.34 -1.94 -13.51
C VAL A 75 7.45 -1.09 -12.86
N ARG A 76 8.24 -1.68 -11.95
CA ARG A 76 9.43 -1.06 -11.31
C ARG A 76 10.62 -2.01 -11.36
N GLY A 77 10.92 -2.51 -12.56
CA GLY A 77 12.08 -3.37 -12.80
C GLY A 77 13.30 -2.59 -13.32
N GLU A 78 14.19 -3.32 -13.98
CA GLU A 78 15.49 -2.82 -14.49
C GLU A 78 15.38 -1.55 -15.34
N VAL A 79 14.37 -1.46 -16.21
CA VAL A 79 14.16 -0.30 -17.09
C VAL A 79 14.02 0.98 -16.28
N VAL A 80 13.30 0.94 -15.15
CA VAL A 80 13.10 2.11 -14.27
C VAL A 80 14.39 2.44 -13.55
N THR A 81 15.15 1.45 -13.08
CA THR A 81 16.46 1.66 -12.44
C THR A 81 17.47 2.31 -13.41
N GLN A 82 17.47 1.91 -14.68
CA GLN A 82 18.31 2.55 -15.70
C GLN A 82 17.85 3.98 -15.99
N ALA A 83 16.53 4.21 -16.07
CA ALA A 83 15.97 5.55 -16.25
C ALA A 83 16.36 6.50 -15.10
N GLU A 84 16.34 6.01 -13.85
CA GLU A 84 16.80 6.76 -12.68
C GLU A 84 18.28 7.13 -12.78
N ARG A 85 19.15 6.20 -13.21
CA ARG A 85 20.57 6.48 -13.45
C ARG A 85 20.77 7.55 -14.53
N LEU A 86 20.03 7.47 -15.64
CA LEU A 86 20.10 8.47 -16.72
C LEU A 86 19.59 9.82 -16.24
N GLN A 87 18.54 9.85 -15.43
CA GLN A 87 18.05 11.09 -14.82
C GLN A 87 19.09 11.71 -13.87
N GLU A 88 19.81 10.91 -13.09
CA GLU A 88 20.95 11.40 -12.29
C GLU A 88 22.09 11.91 -13.16
N GLN A 89 22.35 11.24 -14.28
CA GLN A 89 23.35 11.68 -15.25
C GLN A 89 22.99 13.05 -15.84
N LEU A 90 21.74 13.26 -16.26
CA LEU A 90 21.25 14.56 -16.74
C LEU A 90 21.38 15.65 -15.68
N LYS A 91 21.09 15.35 -14.41
CA LYS A 91 21.28 16.31 -13.31
C LYS A 91 22.74 16.73 -13.13
N LYS A 92 23.68 15.82 -13.35
CA LYS A 92 25.13 16.09 -13.21
C LYS A 92 25.72 16.74 -14.47
N GLN A 93 25.25 16.33 -15.64
CA GLN A 93 25.74 16.74 -16.96
C GLN A 93 24.53 16.87 -17.92
N PRO A 94 23.90 18.07 -17.97
CA PRO A 94 22.65 18.29 -18.71
C PRO A 94 22.70 17.95 -20.20
N GLU A 95 23.85 18.07 -20.86
CA GLU A 95 24.02 17.80 -22.30
C GLU A 95 24.73 16.47 -22.60
N SER A 96 24.79 15.56 -21.62
CA SER A 96 25.50 14.27 -21.79
C SER A 96 24.71 13.21 -22.56
N LEU A 97 23.41 13.43 -22.79
CA LEU A 97 22.50 12.51 -23.45
C LEU A 97 21.72 13.25 -24.55
N PRO A 98 21.18 12.54 -25.57
CA PRO A 98 20.46 13.16 -26.69
C PRO A 98 19.02 13.60 -26.35
N PHE A 99 18.72 13.87 -25.08
CA PHE A 99 17.42 14.28 -24.56
C PHE A 99 17.62 15.01 -23.22
N ASP A 100 16.68 15.89 -22.86
CA ASP A 100 16.82 16.77 -21.71
C ASP A 100 16.18 16.23 -20.41
N GLU A 101 15.19 15.34 -20.56
CA GLU A 101 14.43 14.80 -19.43
C GLU A 101 13.97 13.35 -19.64
N ILE A 102 13.65 12.69 -18.52
CA ILE A 102 13.06 11.35 -18.49
C ILE A 102 11.57 11.48 -18.17
N LEU A 103 10.70 11.07 -19.09
CA LEU A 103 9.26 11.02 -18.88
C LEU A 103 8.81 9.61 -18.45
N TYR A 104 8.31 9.49 -17.22
CA TYR A 104 7.84 8.21 -16.69
C TYR A 104 6.41 7.89 -17.15
N CYS A 105 6.30 7.00 -18.15
CA CYS A 105 5.01 6.46 -18.63
C CYS A 105 4.70 5.05 -18.09
N ASN A 106 5.49 4.54 -17.14
CA ASN A 106 5.42 3.15 -16.68
C ASN A 106 4.38 2.91 -15.55
N ILE A 107 3.94 3.95 -14.85
CA ILE A 107 2.96 3.86 -13.75
C ILE A 107 1.82 4.84 -13.98
N GLY A 108 0.60 4.41 -13.69
CA GLY A 108 -0.58 5.29 -13.63
C GLY A 108 -0.53 6.21 -12.41
N ASN A 109 0.37 7.20 -12.41
CA ASN A 109 0.37 8.30 -11.45
C ASN A 109 -0.04 9.60 -12.14
N PRO A 110 -1.33 9.93 -12.19
CA PRO A 110 -1.79 11.09 -12.93
C PRO A 110 -1.23 12.43 -12.40
N GLN A 111 -0.92 12.51 -11.10
CA GLN A 111 -0.33 13.72 -10.51
C GLN A 111 1.08 14.00 -11.06
N SER A 112 1.84 12.97 -11.40
CA SER A 112 3.16 13.14 -12.05
C SER A 112 3.07 13.79 -13.44
N LEU A 113 1.90 13.76 -14.06
CA LEU A 113 1.65 14.34 -15.38
C LEU A 113 0.80 15.63 -15.30
N GLY A 114 0.61 16.18 -14.09
CA GLY A 114 -0.05 17.48 -13.90
C GLY A 114 -1.56 17.42 -13.69
N GLN A 115 -2.16 16.27 -13.41
CA GLN A 115 -3.55 16.23 -12.92
C GLN A 115 -3.63 16.92 -11.54
N GLN A 116 -4.52 17.91 -11.43
CA GLN A 116 -4.88 18.62 -10.19
C GLN A 116 -6.00 17.88 -9.45
#